data_AF-A0A7X7QB73-F1
#
_entry.id   AF-A0A7X7QB73-F1
#
_cell.length_a   1.000
_cell.length_b   1.000
_cell.length_c   1.000
_cell.angle_alpha   90.00
_cell.angle_beta   90.00
_cell.angle_gamma   90.00
#
_symmetry.space_group_name_H-M   'P 1'
#
loop_
_entity.id
_entity.type
_entity.pdbx_description
1 polymer ?
#
loop_
_entity_poly.entity_id
_entity_poly.type
_entity_poly.pdbx_seq_one_letter_code
_entity_poly.pdbx_strand_id
1 'polypeptide(L)' 'MTTQGQAGLRIGKRAFVQSFLILLALMVGAGVLTKVVPAGAYTRSVVDGREIIDPDSFAFIERPA' A
#
# COMPACT_ATOMS: atom_id res chain seq x y z
N MET A 1 -34.96 32.66 -8.80
CA MET A 1 -34.63 31.40 -8.10
C MET A 1 -34.24 30.36 -9.13
N THR A 2 -32.96 30.23 -9.46
CA THR A 2 -32.47 29.15 -10.32
C THR A 2 -32.35 27.88 -9.49
N THR A 3 -33.25 26.93 -9.70
CA THR A 3 -33.20 25.62 -9.05
C THR A 3 -32.08 24.79 -9.68
N GLN A 4 -30.95 24.64 -8.99
CA GLN A 4 -29.96 23.62 -9.31
C GLN A 4 -30.43 22.30 -8.70
N GLY A 5 -31.35 21.64 -9.41
CA GLY A 5 -31.89 20.35 -9.03
C GLY A 5 -30.98 19.20 -9.47
N GLN A 6 -30.68 18.32 -8.52
CA GLN A 6 -30.07 17.00 -8.67
C GLN A 6 -28.53 16.95 -8.75
N ALA A 7 -27.87 17.33 -7.65
CA ALA A 7 -26.58 16.77 -7.25
C ALA A 7 -26.73 15.30 -6.76
N GLY A 8 -27.55 14.51 -7.47
CA GLY A 8 -27.66 13.08 -7.26
C GLY A 8 -26.75 12.42 -8.26
N LEU A 9 -25.69 11.78 -7.79
CA LEU A 9 -24.72 11.03 -8.57
C LEU A 9 -25.44 9.96 -9.43
N ARG A 10 -25.92 10.32 -10.63
CA ARG A 10 -26.51 9.39 -11.61
C ARG A 10 -25.38 8.64 -12.32
N ILE A 11 -24.49 8.02 -11.55
CA ILE A 11 -23.50 7.10 -12.10
C ILE A 11 -24.28 5.95 -12.73
N GLY A 12 -24.14 5.79 -14.05
CA GLY A 12 -24.70 4.63 -14.74
C GLY A 12 -24.10 3.34 -14.16
N LYS A 13 -24.90 2.28 -14.05
CA LYS A 13 -24.47 0.97 -13.49
C LYS A 13 -23.11 0.50 -14.04
N ARG A 14 -22.83 0.74 -15.32
CA ARG A 14 -21.54 0.44 -15.96
C ARG A 14 -20.36 1.19 -15.33
N ALA A 15 -20.50 2.50 -15.11
CA ALA A 15 -19.46 3.34 -14.52
C ALA A 15 -19.24 2.99 -13.03
N PHE A 16 -20.29 2.62 -12.29
CA PHE A 16 -20.17 2.14 -10.91
C PHE A 16 -19.38 0.84 -10.82
N VAL A 17 -19.70 -0.13 -11.66
CA VAL A 17 -18.99 -1.41 -11.70
C VAL A 17 -17.54 -1.21 -12.15
N GLN A 18 -17.29 -0.29 -13.08
CA GLN A 18 -15.93 0.02 -13.52
C GLN A 18 -15.07 0.59 -12.39
N SER A 19 -15.57 1.58 -11.64
CA SER A 19 -14.81 2.14 -10.51
C SER A 19 -14.60 1.11 -9.40
N PHE A 20 -15.61 0.27 -9.12
CA PHE A 20 -15.48 -0.86 -8.19
C PHE A 20 -14.39 -1.85 -8.64
N LEU A 21 -14.36 -2.22 -9.93
CA LEU A 21 -13.35 -3.14 -10.45
C LEU A 21 -11.93 -2.55 -10.40
N ILE A 22 -11.78 -1.25 -10.68
CA ILE A 22 -10.50 -0.56 -10.53
C ILE A 22 -10.05 -0.61 -9.07
N LEU A 23 -10.92 -0.26 -8.13
CA LEU A 23 -10.62 -0.31 -6.71
C LEU A 23 -10.25 -1.73 -6.27
N LEU A 24 -11.02 -2.74 -6.69
CA LEU A 24 -10.75 -4.14 -6.39
C LEU A 24 -9.39 -4.58 -6.94
N ALA A 25 -9.07 -4.23 -8.18
CA ALA A 25 -7.78 -4.54 -8.79
C ALA A 25 -6.62 -3.91 -8.01
N LEU A 26 -6.78 -2.65 -7.56
CA LEU A 26 -5.79 -1.99 -6.72
C LEU A 26 -5.65 -2.67 -5.35
N MET A 27 -6.77 -3.06 -4.71
CA MET A 27 -6.75 -3.78 -3.43
C MET A 27 -6.03 -5.12 -3.54
N VAL A 28 -6.35 -5.90 -4.58
CA VAL A 28 -5.69 -7.18 -4.85
C VAL A 28 -4.21 -6.96 -5.14
N GLY A 29 -3.87 -5.99 -6.00
CA GLY A 29 -2.49 -5.65 -6.33
C GLY A 29 -1.67 -5.27 -5.10
N ALA A 30 -2.21 -4.43 -4.22
CA ALA A 30 -1.58 -4.06 -2.97
C ALA A 30 -1.36 -5.28 -2.05
N GLY A 31 -2.37 -6.13 -1.89
CA GLY A 31 -2.27 -7.34 -1.06
C GLY A 31 -1.23 -8.35 -1.59
N VAL A 32 -1.17 -8.53 -2.92
CA VAL A 32 -0.12 -9.34 -3.57
C VAL A 32 1.24 -8.72 -3.32
N LEU A 33 1.39 -7.40 -3.48
CA LEU A 33 2.67 -6.72 -3.24
C LEU A 33 3.13 -6.87 -1.78
N THR A 34 2.22 -6.81 -0.79
CA THR A 34 2.55 -7.09 0.62
C THR A 34 3.07 -8.51 0.87
N LYS A 35 2.66 -9.48 0.04
CA LYS A 35 3.12 -10.87 0.18
C LYS A 35 4.40 -11.15 -0.62
N VAL A 36 4.56 -10.51 -1.78
CA VAL A 36 5.68 -10.73 -2.69
C VAL A 36 6.91 -9.94 -2.27
N VAL A 37 6.76 -8.73 -1.73
CA VAL A 37 7.89 -7.93 -1.24
C VAL A 37 8.42 -8.60 0.03
N PRO A 38 9.64 -9.19 -0.01
CA PRO A 38 10.24 -9.79 1.17
C PRO A 38 10.54 -8.71 2.21
N ALA A 39 10.39 -9.07 3.48
CA ALA A 39 10.85 -8.19 4.55
C ALA A 39 12.37 -8.13 4.52
N GLY A 40 12.93 -6.95 4.77
CA GLY A 40 14.37 -6.75 4.89
C GLY A 40 14.69 -6.01 6.19
N ALA A 41 15.89 -6.26 6.71
CA ALA A 41 16.41 -5.59 7.89
C ALA A 41 17.82 -5.04 7.61
N TYR A 42 18.14 -3.96 8.31
CA TYR A 42 19.49 -3.44 8.38
C TYR A 42 20.11 -3.84 9.72
N THR A 43 21.42 -4.08 9.72
CA THR A 43 22.17 -4.36 10.93
C THR A 43 22.27 -3.07 11.76
N ARG A 44 22.05 -3.22 13.06
CA ARG A 44 22.21 -2.14 14.04
C ARG A 44 23.33 -2.52 15.00
N SER A 45 24.27 -1.61 15.18
CA SER A 45 25.40 -1.78 16.10
C SER A 45 25.42 -0.62 17.09
N VAL A 46 25.78 -0.91 18.34
CA VAL A 46 26.01 0.13 19.34
C VAL A 46 27.47 0.56 19.28
N VAL A 47 27.70 1.81 18.88
CA VAL A 47 29.03 2.44 18.83
C VAL A 47 28.99 3.65 19.75
N ASP A 48 29.89 3.70 20.74
CA ASP A 48 29.95 4.79 21.73
C ASP A 48 28.62 5.07 22.45
N GLY A 49 27.86 4.01 22.76
CA GLY A 49 26.55 4.12 23.41
C GLY A 49 25.42 4.63 22.53
N ARG A 50 25.67 4.82 21.23
CA ARG A 50 24.66 5.21 20.22
C ARG A 50 24.36 4.02 19.31
N GLU A 51 23.07 3.79 19.05
CA GLU A 51 22.64 2.83 18.04
C GLU A 51 22.84 3.45 16.65
N ILE A 52 23.64 2.78 15.81
CA ILE A 52 23.94 3.18 14.44
C ILE A 52 23.43 2.09 13.50
N ILE A 53 22.73 2.51 12.44
CA ILE A 53 22.29 1.63 11.36
C ILE A 53 23.38 1.64 10.28
N ASP A 54 23.82 0.47 9.85
CA ASP A 54 24.72 0.34 8.70
C ASP A 54 23.91 0.34 7.39
N PRO A 55 24.02 1.38 6.55
CA PRO A 55 23.24 1.49 5.32
C PRO A 55 23.60 0.46 4.25
N ASP A 56 24.79 -0.13 4.28
CA ASP A 56 25.24 -1.12 3.30
C ASP A 56 24.87 -2.56 3.72
N SER A 57 24.25 -2.73 4.88
CA SER A 57 23.95 -4.03 5.50
C SER A 57 22.54 -4.59 5.20
N PHE A 58 21.85 -4.06 4.19
CA PHE A 58 20.50 -4.53 3.86
C PHE A 58 20.49 -6.03 3.50
N ALA A 59 19.70 -6.80 4.25
CA ALA A 59 19.48 -8.21 3.97
C ALA A 59 17.99 -8.57 4.09
N PHE A 60 17.53 -9.47 3.21
CA PHE A 60 16.19 -10.04 3.34
C PHE A 60 16.13 -10.97 4.55
N ILE A 61 15.03 -10.89 5.32
CA ILE A 61 14.78 -11.74 6.48
C ILE A 61 13.72 -12.77 6.15
N GLU A 62 13.89 -13.98 6.68
CA GLU A 62 12.87 -15.02 6.60
C GLU A 62 11.63 -14.60 7.40
N ARG A 63 10.45 -14.98 6.89
CA ARG A 63 9.21 -14.78 7.63
C ARG A 63 9.25 -15.67 8.88
N PRO A 64 9.10 -15.12 10.09
CA PRO A 64 8.99 -15.93 11.30
C PRO A 64 7.86 -16.96 11.16
N ALA A 65 8.09 -18.16 11.69
CA ALA A 65 7.13 -19.28 11.67
C ALA A 65 5.87 -19.00 12.51
#